data_AF-A0A1G6KWA9-F1
#
_entry.id   AF-A0A1G6KWA9-F1
#
_cell.length_a   1.000
_cell.length_b   1.000
_cell.length_c   1.000
_cell.angle_alpha   90.00
_cell.angle_beta   90.00
_cell.angle_gamma   90.00
#
_symmetry.space_group_name_H-M   'P 1'
#
loop_
_entity.id
_entity.type
_entity.pdbx_description
1 polymer ?
#
loop_
_entity_poly.entity_id
_entity_poly.type
_entity_poly.pdbx_seq_one_letter_code
_entity_poly.pdbx_strand_id
1 'polypeptide(L)'
;MSEIGIVLSSHVSELAEGVYKLLSETAPKVSITYAGGTDDGDIGSSFDAITQAIEENEADHILSFYDLGSAKMTMEMAIEYSDKTVELFDVSFVEGAYTAASLLSGGADYDRVIEQLKPLIIK
;
A
#
# COMPACT_ATOMS: atom_id res chain seq x y z
N MET A 1 -12.64 -12.21 2.65
CA MET A 1 -11.92 -11.00 2.21
C MET A 1 -11.42 -11.23 0.78
N SER A 2 -10.90 -10.21 0.10
CA SER A 2 -10.17 -10.42 -1.15
C SER A 2 -8.89 -11.24 -0.89
N GLU A 3 -8.44 -12.02 -1.88
CA GLU A 3 -7.17 -12.77 -1.80
C GLU A 3 -5.94 -11.84 -1.85
N ILE A 4 -6.14 -10.61 -2.35
CA ILE A 4 -5.13 -9.58 -2.51
C ILE A 4 -5.44 -8.42 -1.55
N GLY A 5 -4.44 -7.97 -0.81
CA GLY A 5 -4.49 -6.84 0.11
C GLY A 5 -3.70 -5.63 -0.39
N ILE A 6 -3.77 -4.53 0.36
CA ILE A 6 -3.09 -3.27 0.07
C ILE A 6 -2.32 -2.78 1.30
N VAL A 7 -1.07 -2.36 1.09
CA VAL A 7 -0.27 -1.65 2.10
C VAL A 7 0.07 -0.25 1.57
N LEU A 8 -0.13 0.76 2.41
CA LEU A 8 0.20 2.16 2.11
C LEU A 8 1.41 2.59 2.94
N SER A 9 2.37 3.28 2.32
CA SER A 9 3.51 3.88 3.02
C SER A 9 3.65 5.35 2.66
N SER A 10 3.79 6.21 3.67
CA SER A 10 3.94 7.65 3.48
C SER A 10 4.96 8.24 4.45
N HIS A 11 5.60 9.34 4.07
CA HIS A 11 6.42 10.11 5.01
C HIS A 11 5.59 10.80 6.08
N VAL A 12 4.33 11.11 5.75
CA VAL A 12 3.41 11.86 6.59
C VAL A 12 2.32 10.92 7.06
N SER A 13 2.19 10.71 8.37
CA SER A 13 1.22 9.79 8.97
C SER A 13 -0.21 10.15 8.58
N GLU A 14 -0.57 11.44 8.58
CA GLU A 14 -1.89 11.92 8.22
C GLU A 14 -2.23 11.68 6.74
N LEU A 15 -1.22 11.64 5.87
CA LEU A 15 -1.42 11.33 4.46
C LEU A 15 -1.72 9.84 4.27
N ALA A 16 -0.94 8.95 4.90
CA ALA A 16 -1.24 7.51 4.85
C ALA A 16 -2.60 7.19 5.47
N GLU A 17 -2.92 7.77 6.62
CA GLU A 17 -4.21 7.61 7.29
C GLU A 17 -5.37 8.18 6.43
N GLY A 18 -5.16 9.33 5.79
CA GLY A 18 -6.16 9.94 4.91
C GLY A 18 -6.48 9.07 3.69
N VAL A 19 -5.45 8.48 3.06
CA VAL A 19 -5.64 7.54 1.95
C VAL A 19 -6.31 6.26 2.45
N TYR A 20 -5.88 5.71 3.59
CA TYR A 20 -6.54 4.55 4.21
C TYR A 20 -8.04 4.79 4.40
N LYS A 21 -8.44 5.91 5.04
CA LYS A 21 -9.85 6.28 5.24
C LYS A 21 -10.63 6.34 3.92
N LEU A 22 -10.06 6.96 2.89
CA LEU A 22 -10.68 7.04 1.57
C LEU A 22 -10.90 5.65 0.95
N LEU A 23 -9.89 4.78 1.04
CA LEU A 23 -9.94 3.43 0.48
C LEU A 23 -10.91 2.54 1.27
N SER A 24 -10.98 2.66 2.60
CA SER A 24 -11.89 1.87 3.45
C SER A 24 -13.36 2.11 3.13
N GLU A 25 -13.74 3.35 2.76
CA GLU A 25 -15.10 3.65 2.30
C GLU A 25 -15.41 3.02 0.93
N THR A 26 -14.39 2.91 0.07
CA THR A 26 -14.54 2.42 -1.31
C THR A 26 -14.47 0.89 -1.40
N ALA A 27 -13.65 0.28 -0.55
CA ALA A 27 -13.26 -1.13 -0.63
C ALA A 27 -13.32 -1.81 0.74
N PRO A 28 -14.48 -1.84 1.42
CA PRO A 28 -14.61 -2.31 2.80
C PRO A 28 -14.32 -3.82 3.01
N LYS A 29 -14.11 -4.57 1.93
CA LYS A 29 -13.80 -6.01 1.96
C LYS A 29 -12.35 -6.35 1.60
N VAL A 30 -11.56 -5.33 1.22
CA VAL A 30 -10.14 -5.46 0.91
C VAL A 30 -9.36 -5.19 2.20
N SER A 31 -8.40 -6.04 2.54
CA SER A 31 -7.53 -5.79 3.69
C SER A 31 -6.56 -4.67 3.33
N ILE A 32 -6.74 -3.51 3.97
CA ILE A 32 -5.93 -2.32 3.72
C ILE A 32 -5.26 -1.96 5.04
N THR A 33 -3.93 -1.89 5.02
CA THR A 33 -3.10 -1.46 6.15
C THR A 33 -2.20 -0.31 5.70
N TYR A 34 -1.65 0.43 6.65
CA TYR A 34 -0.83 1.60 6.34
C TYR A 34 0.24 1.86 7.39
N ALA A 35 1.32 2.49 6.96
CA ALA A 35 2.36 3.03 7.80
C ALA A 35 2.68 4.45 7.33
N GLY A 36 2.90 5.38 8.26
CA GLY A 36 3.46 6.66 7.89
C GLY A 36 4.10 7.41 9.03
N GLY A 37 5.13 8.19 8.69
CA GLY A 37 5.99 8.83 9.67
C GLY A 37 7.09 7.91 10.20
N THR A 38 7.94 8.48 11.04
CA THR A 38 8.92 7.75 11.86
C THR A 38 8.27 7.19 13.12
N ASP A 39 9.03 6.42 13.91
CA ASP A 39 8.55 5.89 15.20
C ASP A 39 8.22 6.99 16.23
N ASP A 40 8.84 8.16 16.07
CA ASP A 40 8.59 9.36 16.88
C ASP A 40 7.41 10.21 16.35
N GLY A 41 6.79 9.82 15.22
CA GLY A 41 5.70 10.54 14.57
C GLY A 41 6.13 11.72 13.70
N ASP A 42 7.43 11.85 13.43
CA ASP A 42 7.97 12.89 12.52
C ASP A 42 7.82 12.49 11.05
N ILE A 43 8.04 13.44 10.15
CA ILE A 43 8.06 13.18 8.70
C ILE A 43 9.23 12.25 8.36
N GLY A 44 8.91 11.07 7.84
CA GLY A 44 9.89 10.03 7.52
C GLY A 44 9.24 8.65 7.34
N SER A 45 10.05 7.61 7.24
CA SER A 45 9.55 6.23 7.06
C SER A 45 10.19 5.31 8.09
N SER A 46 9.36 4.71 8.94
CA SER A 46 9.78 3.67 9.87
C SER A 46 9.77 2.29 9.23
N PHE A 47 10.86 1.54 9.41
CA PHE A 47 10.94 0.14 9.00
C PHE A 47 10.01 -0.75 9.83
N ASP A 48 9.97 -0.53 11.15
CA ASP A 48 9.15 -1.32 12.07
C ASP A 48 7.67 -1.10 11.78
N ALA A 49 7.25 0.14 11.55
CA ALA A 49 5.85 0.46 11.21
C ALA A 49 5.42 -0.16 9.87
N ILE A 50 6.29 -0.13 8.84
CA ILE A 50 5.99 -0.75 7.54
C ILE A 50 5.91 -2.27 7.68
N THR A 51 6.85 -2.88 8.41
CA THR A 51 6.86 -4.33 8.67
C THR A 51 5.58 -4.75 9.39
N GLN A 52 5.19 -4.02 10.43
CA GLN A 52 3.93 -4.24 11.15
C GLN A 52 2.72 -4.10 10.21
N ALA A 53 2.67 -3.08 9.34
CA ALA A 53 1.57 -2.91 8.39
C ALA A 53 1.47 -4.08 7.39
N ILE A 54 2.60 -4.65 6.96
CA ILE A 54 2.62 -5.86 6.13
C ILE A 54 2.11 -7.07 6.92
N GLU A 55 2.57 -7.27 8.16
CA GLU A 55 2.19 -8.38 9.03
C GLU A 55 0.69 -8.37 9.37
N GLU A 56 0.14 -7.20 9.73
CA GLU A 56 -1.27 -7.00 10.08
C GLU A 56 -2.22 -7.16 8.90
N ASN A 57 -1.73 -7.07 7.66
CA ASN A 57 -2.57 -7.26 6.48
C ASN A 57 -3.08 -8.71 6.42
N GLU A 58 -4.37 -8.92 6.23
CA GLU A 58 -4.95 -10.27 6.27
C GLU A 58 -4.66 -11.10 5.01
N ALA A 59 -4.18 -10.45 3.93
CA ALA A 59 -3.83 -11.12 2.68
C ALA A 59 -2.35 -11.54 2.64
N ASP A 60 -2.08 -12.68 1.99
CA ASP A 60 -0.72 -13.15 1.72
C ASP A 60 -0.11 -12.53 0.45
N HIS A 61 -0.95 -12.01 -0.45
CA HIS A 61 -0.55 -11.27 -1.64
C HIS A 61 -0.93 -9.80 -1.47
N ILE A 62 0.06 -8.91 -1.49
CA ILE A 62 -0.10 -7.50 -1.12
C ILE A 62 0.39 -6.61 -2.26
N LEU A 63 -0.41 -5.63 -2.63
CA LEU A 63 0.00 -4.52 -3.50
C LEU A 63 0.39 -3.33 -2.61
N SER A 64 1.65 -2.90 -2.66
CA SER A 64 2.14 -1.80 -1.84
C SER A 64 2.35 -0.52 -2.64
N PHE A 65 1.94 0.60 -2.04
CA PHE A 65 1.98 1.94 -2.62
C PHE A 65 2.74 2.88 -1.69
N TYR A 66 3.52 3.79 -2.26
CA TYR A 66 4.36 4.71 -1.52
C TYR A 66 4.27 6.13 -2.07
N ASP A 67 4.64 7.13 -1.27
CA ASP A 67 4.64 8.54 -1.67
C ASP A 67 5.94 8.98 -2.37
N LEU A 68 7.10 8.83 -1.72
CA LEU A 68 8.40 9.32 -2.15
C LEU A 68 9.48 8.23 -2.03
N GLY A 69 10.61 8.45 -2.71
CA GLY A 69 11.66 7.44 -2.90
C GLY A 69 12.26 6.84 -1.62
N SER A 70 12.34 7.57 -0.52
CA SER A 70 12.82 7.01 0.76
C SER A 70 11.84 6.00 1.38
N ALA A 71 10.53 6.21 1.24
CA ALA A 71 9.51 5.24 1.65
C ALA A 71 9.61 3.97 0.79
N LYS A 72 9.90 4.12 -0.51
CA LYS A 72 10.21 2.98 -1.39
C LYS A 72 11.37 2.14 -0.84
N MET A 73 12.50 2.77 -0.51
CA MET A 73 13.68 2.05 -0.01
C MET A 73 13.40 1.29 1.29
N THR A 74 12.68 1.91 2.23
CA THR A 74 12.30 1.25 3.49
C THR A 74 11.30 0.11 3.23
N MET A 75 10.36 0.29 2.30
CA MET A 75 9.43 -0.76 1.88
C MET A 75 10.15 -1.93 1.23
N GLU A 76 11.07 -1.70 0.28
CA GLU A 76 11.88 -2.75 -0.35
C GLU A 76 12.63 -3.56 0.72
N MET A 77 13.23 -2.89 1.70
CA MET A 77 13.87 -3.57 2.82
C MET A 77 12.86 -4.39 3.63
N ALA A 78 11.70 -3.85 4.01
CA ALA A 78 10.68 -4.60 4.75
C ALA A 78 10.15 -5.83 4.00
N ILE A 79 10.02 -5.73 2.67
CA ILE A 79 9.63 -6.85 1.80
C ILE A 79 10.63 -8.00 1.88
N GLU A 80 11.94 -7.72 1.96
CA GLU A 80 12.98 -8.76 2.09
C GLU A 80 12.86 -9.58 3.39
N TYR A 81 12.24 -9.02 4.43
CA TYR A 81 12.05 -9.69 5.73
C TYR A 81 10.65 -10.33 5.89
N SER A 82 9.76 -10.15 4.92
CA SER A 82 8.40 -10.70 4.99
C SER A 82 8.30 -12.09 4.36
N ASP A 83 7.49 -12.96 4.96
CA ASP A 83 7.09 -14.24 4.35
C ASP A 83 5.94 -14.08 3.32
N LYS A 84 5.37 -12.87 3.19
CA LYS A 84 4.25 -12.57 2.28
C LYS A 84 4.75 -12.17 0.89
N THR A 85 3.90 -12.36 -0.11
CA THR A 85 4.17 -11.87 -1.48
C THR A 85 3.77 -10.40 -1.56
N VAL A 86 4.74 -9.49 -1.47
CA VAL A 86 4.49 -8.04 -1.53
C VAL A 86 5.08 -7.47 -2.82
N GLU A 87 4.25 -6.78 -3.59
CA GLU A 87 4.63 -6.12 -4.83
C GLU A 87 4.57 -4.60 -4.71
N LEU A 88 5.68 -3.95 -5.03
CA LEU A 88 5.84 -2.49 -4.90
C LEU A 88 5.59 -1.78 -6.23
N PHE A 89 4.64 -0.83 -6.26
CA PHE A 89 4.25 -0.12 -7.47
C PHE A 89 4.82 1.29 -7.57
N ASP A 90 5.54 1.57 -8.66
CA ASP A 90 6.05 2.91 -9.02
C ASP A 90 4.96 3.79 -9.69
N VAL A 91 3.83 3.96 -9.01
CA VAL A 91 2.67 4.74 -9.47
C VAL A 91 2.39 5.96 -8.58
N SER A 92 1.53 6.87 -9.04
CA SER A 92 0.98 7.95 -8.21
C SER A 92 0.31 7.38 -6.95
N PHE A 93 0.75 7.83 -5.77
CA PHE A 93 0.39 7.23 -4.47
C PHE A 93 -1.12 7.09 -4.26
N VAL A 94 -1.85 8.22 -4.28
CA VAL A 94 -3.28 8.24 -3.95
C VAL A 94 -4.10 7.56 -5.06
N GLU A 95 -3.90 7.98 -6.30
CA GLU A 95 -4.69 7.53 -7.45
C GLU A 95 -4.42 6.05 -7.77
N GLY A 96 -3.18 5.58 -7.59
CA GLY A 96 -2.80 4.18 -7.78
C GLY A 96 -3.44 3.29 -6.72
N ALA A 97 -3.29 3.66 -5.45
CA ALA A 97 -3.89 2.92 -4.34
C ALA A 97 -5.43 2.88 -4.45
N TYR A 98 -6.06 4.02 -4.78
CA TYR A 98 -7.50 4.10 -4.98
C TYR A 98 -7.97 3.21 -6.15
N THR A 99 -7.26 3.26 -7.28
CA THR A 99 -7.57 2.45 -8.46
C THR A 99 -7.51 0.96 -8.13
N ALA A 100 -6.45 0.52 -7.46
CA ALA A 100 -6.30 -0.88 -7.04
C ALA A 100 -7.41 -1.31 -6.07
N ALA A 101 -7.66 -0.52 -5.02
CA ALA A 101 -8.69 -0.82 -4.03
C ALA A 101 -10.10 -0.91 -4.65
N SER A 102 -10.44 0.04 -5.52
CA SER A 102 -11.74 0.07 -6.21
C SER A 102 -11.93 -1.15 -7.12
N LEU A 103 -10.90 -1.54 -7.88
CA LEU A 103 -10.94 -2.71 -8.76
C LEU A 103 -11.04 -4.02 -7.97
N LEU A 104 -10.24 -4.19 -6.91
CA LEU A 104 -10.30 -5.37 -6.04
C LEU A 104 -11.68 -5.50 -5.37
N SER A 105 -12.25 -4.39 -4.90
CA SER A 105 -13.63 -4.37 -4.35
C SER A 105 -14.68 -4.75 -5.40
N GLY A 106 -14.46 -4.34 -6.67
CA GLY A 106 -15.27 -4.71 -7.82
C GLY A 106 -15.10 -6.16 -8.30
N GLY A 107 -14.18 -6.93 -7.70
CA GLY A 107 -13.89 -8.31 -8.07
C GLY A 107 -13.02 -8.46 -9.33
N ALA A 108 -12.29 -7.41 -9.72
CA ALA A 108 -11.27 -7.53 -10.75
C ALA A 108 -10.15 -8.47 -10.30
N ASP A 109 -9.58 -9.22 -11.24
CA ASP A 109 -8.40 -10.03 -11.00
C ASP A 109 -7.12 -9.18 -10.97
N TYR A 110 -6.02 -9.82 -10.55
CA TYR A 110 -4.70 -9.20 -10.50
C TYR A 110 -4.30 -8.58 -11.84
N ASP A 111 -4.41 -9.33 -12.95
CA ASP A 111 -3.99 -8.87 -14.27
C ASP A 111 -4.71 -7.57 -14.69
N ARG A 112 -6.01 -7.48 -14.39
CA ARG A 112 -6.78 -6.28 -14.66
C ARG A 112 -6.36 -5.10 -13.78
N VAL A 113 -6.05 -5.33 -12.51
CA VAL A 113 -5.51 -4.29 -11.62
C VAL A 113 -4.19 -3.75 -12.19
N ILE A 114 -3.26 -4.62 -12.53
CA ILE A 114 -1.96 -4.23 -13.10
C ILE A 114 -2.13 -3.47 -14.41
N GLU A 115 -3.04 -3.89 -15.29
CA GLU A 115 -3.34 -3.18 -16.52
C GLU A 115 -3.79 -1.74 -16.26
N GLN A 116 -4.63 -1.52 -15.25
CA GLN A 116 -5.14 -0.19 -14.90
C GLN A 116 -4.15 0.67 -14.11
N LEU A 117 -3.12 0.08 -13.52
CA LEU A 117 -2.03 0.83 -12.88
C LEU A 117 -1.01 1.38 -13.88
N LYS A 118 -0.87 0.79 -15.08
CA LYS A 118 0.10 1.23 -16.10
C LYS A 118 0.02 2.72 -16.46
N PRO A 119 -1.16 3.34 -16.65
CA PRO A 119 -1.25 4.76 -16.97
C PRO A 119 -0.84 5.69 -15.82
N LEU A 120 -0.73 5.16 -14.60
CA LEU A 120 -0.41 5.89 -13.37
C LEU A 120 1.06 5.80 -12.99
N ILE A 121 1.88 5.10 -13.79
CA ILE A 121 3.32 4.99 -13.57
C ILE A 121 3.97 6.37 -13.62
N ILE A 122 4.74 6.69 -12.59
CA ILE A 122 5.43 7.99 -12.44
C ILE A 122 6.94 7.92 -12.69
N LYS A 123 7.48 6.73 -13.00
CA LYS A 123 8.92 6.50 -13.25
C LYS A 123 9.15 5.59 -14.46
#